data_AF-A0A2G8BJA8-F1
#
_entry.id   AF-A0A2G8BJA8-F1
#
_cell.length_a   1.000
_cell.length_b   1.000
_cell.length_c   1.000
_cell.angle_alpha   90.00
_cell.angle_beta   90.00
_cell.angle_gamma   90.00
#
_symmetry.space_group_name_H-M   'P 1'
#
loop_
_entity.id
_entity.type
_entity.pdbx_description
1 polymer ?
#
loop_
_entity_poly.entity_id
_entity_poly.type
_entity_poly.pdbx_seq_one_letter_code
_entity_poly.pdbx_strand_id
1 'polypeptide(L)'
;MIINEKQASGLTATALLVGGVLIVLTVGSYWLGTDHLLGFSRLAMAVVLLIAFLKVWLVTHFFMDMWHSPRWLKAIVYGWVFITGTLVLGLYIAR
;
A
#
# COMPACT_ATOMS: atom_id res chain seq x y z
N MET A 1 -18.76 9.02 -25.91
CA MET A 1 -18.25 9.21 -24.53
C MET A 1 -16.89 9.88 -24.64
N ILE A 2 -16.85 11.22 -24.59
CA ILE A 2 -15.62 12.00 -24.81
C ILE A 2 -14.92 12.14 -23.47
N ILE A 3 -13.83 11.41 -23.27
CA ILE A 3 -12.98 11.59 -22.10
C ILE A 3 -12.15 12.83 -22.40
N ASN A 4 -12.37 13.90 -21.64
CA ASN A 4 -11.64 15.16 -21.76
C ASN A 4 -10.14 14.88 -21.51
N GLU A 5 -9.24 15.36 -22.38
CA GLU A 5 -7.78 15.17 -22.26
C GLU A 5 -7.24 15.64 -20.89
N LYS A 6 -7.89 16.64 -20.29
CA LYS A 6 -7.58 17.11 -18.92
C LYS A 6 -7.88 16.07 -17.84
N GLN A 7 -8.88 15.22 -18.05
CA GLN A 7 -9.28 14.19 -17.10
C GLN A 7 -8.38 12.95 -17.21
N ALA A 8 -7.95 12.59 -18.43
CA ALA A 8 -7.00 11.50 -18.67
C ALA A 8 -5.57 11.83 -18.15
N SER A 9 -5.13 13.08 -18.29
CA SER A 9 -3.84 13.55 -17.75
C SER A 9 -3.83 13.61 -16.22
N GLY A 10 -4.94 13.99 -15.58
CA GLY A 10 -5.05 13.97 -14.11
C GLY A 10 -4.99 12.57 -13.50
N LEU A 11 -5.61 11.57 -14.16
CA LEU A 11 -5.56 10.16 -13.74
C LEU A 11 -4.15 9.58 -13.85
N THR A 12 -3.47 9.84 -14.96
CA THR A 12 -2.09 9.37 -15.18
C THR A 12 -1.09 10.06 -14.26
N ALA A 13 -1.23 11.36 -13.99
CA ALA A 13 -0.40 12.07 -13.02
C ALA A 13 -0.55 11.49 -11.59
N THR A 14 -1.78 11.17 -11.19
CA THR A 14 -2.06 10.54 -9.89
C THR A 14 -1.43 9.14 -9.81
N ALA A 15 -1.57 8.33 -10.85
CA ALA A 15 -0.96 7.00 -10.91
C ALA A 15 0.58 7.06 -10.86
N LEU A 16 1.19 8.03 -11.55
CA LEU A 16 2.63 8.25 -11.52
C LEU A 16 3.12 8.71 -10.14
N LEU A 17 2.39 9.59 -9.46
CA LEU A 17 2.70 10.00 -8.08
C LEU A 17 2.62 8.82 -7.12
N VAL A 18 1.55 8.02 -7.19
CA VAL A 18 1.38 6.83 -6.34
C VAL A 18 2.44 5.77 -6.65
N GLY A 19 2.79 5.59 -7.93
CA GLY A 19 3.90 4.75 -8.36
C GLY A 19 5.25 5.21 -7.78
N GLY A 20 5.52 6.52 -7.81
CA GLY A 20 6.70 7.10 -7.18
C GLY A 20 6.75 6.84 -5.68
N VAL A 21 5.62 7.02 -4.98
CA VAL A 21 5.50 6.70 -3.55
C VAL A 21 5.75 5.21 -3.28
N LEU A 22 5.24 4.31 -4.12
CA LEU A 22 5.49 2.86 -4.03
C LEU A 22 6.97 2.50 -4.20
N ILE A 23 7.67 3.16 -5.12
CA ILE A 23 9.12 2.99 -5.32
C ILE A 23 9.86 3.43 -4.06
N VAL A 24 9.56 4.62 -3.52
CA VAL A 24 10.18 5.13 -2.29
C VAL A 24 9.90 4.22 -1.10
N LEU A 25 8.66 3.75 -0.94
CA LEU A 25 8.29 2.76 0.09
C LEU A 25 9.08 1.45 -0.07
N THR A 26 9.40 1.05 -1.31
CA THR A 26 10.13 -0.17 -1.59
C THR A 26 11.60 -0.04 -1.29
N VAL A 27 12.24 1.02 -1.77
CA VAL A 27 13.63 1.34 -1.45
C VAL A 27 13.78 1.56 0.06
N GLY A 28 12.87 2.30 0.69
CA GLY A 28 12.87 2.52 2.14
C GLY A 28 12.71 1.22 2.94
N SER A 29 11.76 0.34 2.58
CA SER A 29 11.62 -0.96 3.24
C SER A 29 12.81 -1.89 3.01
N TYR A 30 13.39 -1.83 1.81
CA TYR A 30 14.56 -2.64 1.47
C TYR A 30 15.76 -2.19 2.28
N TRP A 31 15.99 -0.87 2.35
CA TRP A 31 17.09 -0.31 3.11
C TRP A 31 16.97 -0.57 4.62
N LEU A 32 15.76 -0.41 5.18
CA LEU A 32 15.42 -0.81 6.55
C LEU A 32 15.61 -2.32 6.82
N GLY A 33 15.52 -3.16 5.79
CA GLY A 33 15.69 -4.60 5.88
C GLY A 33 17.13 -5.08 5.65
N THR A 34 17.89 -4.43 4.77
CA THR A 34 19.28 -4.78 4.43
C THR A 34 20.26 -4.24 5.45
N ASP A 35 20.02 -3.04 5.96
CA ASP A 35 20.80 -2.51 7.05
C ASP A 35 20.22 -3.03 8.36
N HIS A 36 20.91 -3.97 9.01
CA HIS A 36 20.72 -4.31 10.42
C HIS A 36 20.98 -3.11 11.38
N LEU A 37 20.77 -1.85 10.95
CA LEU A 37 20.98 -0.62 11.72
C LEU A 37 19.99 -0.48 12.89
N LEU A 38 18.88 -1.22 12.87
CA LEU A 38 17.98 -1.42 14.01
C LEU A 38 18.07 -2.89 14.45
N GLY A 39 19.26 -3.33 14.89
CA GLY A 39 19.60 -4.73 15.13
C GLY A 39 18.47 -5.57 15.74
N PHE A 40 18.01 -6.60 15.02
CA PHE A 40 16.90 -7.50 15.37
C PHE A 40 15.75 -6.83 16.17
N SER A 41 15.49 -5.56 15.88
CA SER A 41 14.56 -4.77 16.66
C SER A 41 13.19 -5.14 16.17
N ARG A 42 12.38 -5.62 17.11
CA ARG A 42 10.98 -5.92 16.88
C ARG A 42 10.25 -4.77 16.16
N LEU A 43 10.66 -3.55 16.49
CA LEU A 43 10.12 -2.32 15.93
C LEU A 43 10.40 -2.16 14.43
N ALA A 44 11.59 -2.57 13.94
CA ALA A 44 11.93 -2.48 12.52
C ALA A 44 11.05 -3.41 11.66
N MET A 45 10.82 -4.64 12.13
CA MET A 45 9.94 -5.59 11.45
C MET A 45 8.48 -5.10 11.42
N ALA A 46 8.00 -4.50 12.51
CA ALA A 46 6.67 -3.89 12.56
C ALA A 46 6.52 -2.76 11.54
N VAL A 47 7.55 -1.93 11.38
CA VAL A 47 7.58 -0.84 10.38
C VAL A 47 7.59 -1.40 8.95
N VAL A 48 8.41 -2.42 8.66
CA VAL A 48 8.41 -3.08 7.34
C VAL A 48 7.04 -3.71 7.04
N LEU A 49 6.41 -4.31 8.04
CA LEU A 49 5.08 -4.89 7.90
C LEU A 49 4.01 -3.83 7.62
N LEU A 50 4.05 -2.70 8.33
CA LEU A 50 3.18 -1.54 8.05
C LEU A 50 3.37 -1.03 6.62
N ILE A 51 4.62 -0.90 6.18
CA ILE A 51 4.96 -0.49 4.81
C ILE A 51 4.39 -1.50 3.80
N ALA A 52 4.48 -2.80 4.06
CA ALA A 52 3.92 -3.83 3.18
C ALA A 52 2.39 -3.70 3.04
N PHE A 53 1.66 -3.51 4.14
CA PHE A 53 0.21 -3.31 4.08
C PHE A 53 -0.18 -2.02 3.36
N LEU A 54 0.58 -0.94 3.58
CA LEU A 54 0.35 0.32 2.87
C LEU A 54 0.53 0.17 1.35
N LYS A 55 1.54 -0.61 0.91
CA LYS A 55 1.73 -0.92 -0.52
C LYS A 55 0.53 -1.66 -1.10
N VAL A 56 0.03 -2.68 -0.39
CA VAL A 56 -1.15 -3.45 -0.84
C VAL A 56 -2.38 -2.54 -0.97
N TRP A 57 -2.58 -1.64 -0.01
CA TRP A 57 -3.68 -0.66 -0.07
C TRP A 57 -3.55 0.29 -1.28
N LEU A 58 -2.36 0.85 -1.51
CA LEU A 58 -2.10 1.75 -2.64
C LEU A 58 -2.29 1.06 -3.99
N VAL A 59 -1.77 -0.16 -4.15
CA VAL A 59 -1.93 -0.95 -5.38
C VAL A 59 -3.40 -1.29 -5.63
N THR A 60 -4.13 -1.69 -4.59
CA THR A 60 -5.56 -2.00 -4.69
C THR A 60 -6.39 -0.77 -5.07
N HIS A 61 -6.08 0.40 -4.52
CA HIS A 61 -6.87 1.62 -4.73
C HIS A 61 -6.61 2.28 -6.08
N PHE A 62 -5.34 2.32 -6.52
CA PHE A 62 -4.90 3.14 -7.65
C PHE A 62 -4.50 2.36 -8.91
N PHE A 63 -4.09 1.09 -8.80
CA PHE A 63 -3.58 0.30 -9.93
C PHE A 63 -4.50 -0.83 -10.37
N MET A 64 -5.15 -1.51 -9.44
CA MET A 64 -6.32 -2.31 -9.77
C MET A 64 -7.44 -1.31 -10.04
N ASP A 65 -7.88 -1.19 -11.30
CA ASP A 65 -8.88 -0.24 -11.78
C ASP A 65 -10.27 -0.47 -11.13
N MET A 66 -10.34 -0.32 -9.81
CA MET A 66 -11.54 -0.51 -9.01
C MET A 66 -12.46 0.70 -9.17
N TRP A 67 -12.05 1.75 -9.89
CA TRP A 67 -12.87 2.92 -10.17
C TRP A 67 -14.21 2.55 -10.80
N HIS A 68 -14.23 1.57 -11.71
CA HIS A 68 -15.47 1.04 -12.31
C HIS A 68 -16.09 -0.16 -11.58
N SER A 69 -15.47 -0.65 -10.50
CA SER A 69 -15.95 -1.83 -9.79
C SER A 69 -17.04 -1.52 -8.76
N PRO A 70 -18.03 -2.42 -8.57
CA PRO A 70 -19.11 -2.23 -7.62
C PRO A 70 -18.59 -2.00 -6.19
N ARG A 71 -19.24 -1.06 -5.48
CA ARG A 71 -18.83 -0.58 -4.15
C ARG A 71 -18.62 -1.69 -3.11
N TRP A 72 -19.36 -2.79 -3.23
CA TRP A 72 -19.25 -3.98 -2.38
C TRP A 72 -17.89 -4.68 -2.50
N LEU A 73 -17.35 -4.80 -3.72
CA LEU A 73 -16.07 -5.44 -3.94
C LEU A 73 -14.93 -4.62 -3.33
N LYS A 74 -14.99 -3.30 -3.48
CA LYS A 74 -14.09 -2.37 -2.79
C LYS A 74 -14.14 -2.57 -1.27
N ALA A 75 -15.34 -2.59 -0.69
CA ALA A 75 -15.50 -2.73 0.76
C ALA A 75 -14.94 -4.07 1.28
N ILE A 76 -15.16 -5.17 0.56
CA ILE A 76 -14.61 -6.49 0.92
C ILE A 76 -13.09 -6.47 0.87
N VAL A 77 -12.49 -5.93 -0.20
CA VAL A 77 -11.03 -5.93 -0.33
C VAL A 77 -10.38 -5.00 0.69
N TYR A 78 -10.92 -3.80 0.90
CA TYR A 78 -10.42 -2.92 1.96
C TYR A 78 -10.60 -3.52 3.35
N GLY A 79 -11.76 -4.11 3.63
CA GLY A 79 -12.03 -4.82 4.87
C GLY A 79 -11.05 -5.95 5.08
N TRP A 80 -10.78 -6.76 4.06
CA TRP A 80 -9.83 -7.87 4.12
C TRP A 80 -8.41 -7.40 4.38
N VAL A 81 -7.92 -6.39 3.66
CA VAL A 81 -6.58 -5.80 3.85
C VAL A 81 -6.46 -5.19 5.25
N PHE A 82 -7.50 -4.53 5.74
CA PHE A 82 -7.50 -3.93 7.07
C PHE A 82 -7.55 -4.97 8.19
N ILE A 83 -8.39 -6.00 8.06
CA ILE A 83 -8.50 -7.10 9.02
C ILE A 83 -7.19 -7.87 9.08
N THR A 84 -6.65 -8.29 7.94
CA THR A 84 -5.38 -9.02 7.89
C THR A 84 -4.21 -8.16 8.37
N GLY A 85 -4.18 -6.87 8.02
CA GLY A 85 -3.22 -5.89 8.53
C GLY A 85 -3.22 -5.81 10.04
N THR A 86 -4.39 -5.52 10.60
CA THR A 86 -4.58 -5.39 12.05
C THR A 86 -4.29 -6.70 12.78
N LEU A 87 -4.68 -7.84 12.20
CA LEU A 87 -4.43 -9.16 12.77
C LEU A 87 -2.93 -9.49 12.83
N VAL A 88 -2.21 -9.30 11.73
CA VAL A 88 -0.77 -9.61 11.69
C VAL A 88 0.01 -8.64 12.57
N LEU A 89 -0.32 -7.34 12.56
CA LEU A 89 0.25 -6.36 13.49
C LEU A 89 -0.04 -6.70 14.95
N GLY A 90 -1.29 -7.07 15.26
CA GLY A 90 -1.71 -7.47 16.60
C GLY A 90 -0.96 -8.70 17.09
N LEU A 91 -0.86 -9.76 16.28
CA LEU A 91 -0.05 -10.94 16.59
C LEU A 91 1.42 -10.60 16.78
N TYR A 92 1.94 -9.70 15.95
CA TYR A 92 3.32 -9.28 16.02
C TYR A 92 3.63 -8.47 17.28
N ILE A 93 2.70 -7.66 17.79
CA ILE A 93 2.84 -6.90 19.04
C ILE A 93 2.56 -7.78 20.26
N ALA A 94 1.58 -8.67 20.19
CA ALA A 94 1.12 -9.48 21.32
C ALA A 94 2.07 -10.62 21.73
N ARG A 95 2.99 -11.03 20.85
CA ARG A 95 4.05 -12.01 21.16
C ARG A 95 5.16 -11.43 22.04
#